data_AF-A0A3P7FV02-F1
#
_entry.id   AF-A0A3P7FV02-F1
#
_cell.length_a   1.000
_cell.length_b   1.000
_cell.length_c   1.000
_cell.angle_alpha   90.00
_cell.angle_beta   90.00
_cell.angle_gamma   90.00
#
_symmetry.space_group_name_H-M   'P 1'
#
loop_
_entity.id
_entity.type
_entity.pdbx_description
1 polymer ?
#
loop_
_entity_poly.entity_id
_entity_poly.type
_entity_poly.pdbx_seq_one_letter_code
_entity_poly.pdbx_strand_id
1 'polypeptide(L)'
;MIMLMKEQSRELDGVNLLLDGCPLPHYRMIMQYIDNLQYTSIPDYGYIYFLLKHIAKKNRISPDEPLDHDPEHPYSGTETPPSCLPYGVVISTAETIISNDTNKK
;
A
#
# COMPACT_ATOMS: atom_id res chain seq x y z
N MET A 1 13.49 -2.21 -23.60
CA MET A 1 12.87 -3.27 -22.77
C MET A 1 11.79 -2.71 -21.85
N ILE A 2 12.08 -1.71 -21.00
CA ILE A 2 11.11 -1.15 -20.04
C ILE A 2 9.81 -0.63 -20.69
N MET A 3 9.90 0.07 -21.83
CA MET A 3 8.71 0.56 -22.56
C MET A 3 7.78 -0.56 -23.01
N LEU A 4 8.33 -1.69 -23.46
CA LEU A 4 7.54 -2.85 -23.89
C LEU A 4 6.80 -3.49 -22.71
N MET A 5 7.48 -3.65 -21.58
CA MET A 5 6.85 -4.23 -20.38
C MET A 5 5.72 -3.33 -19.86
N LYS A 6 5.88 -2.01 -19.94
CA LYS A 6 4.81 -1.06 -19.60
C LYS A 6 3.60 -1.22 -20.53
N GLU A 7 3.81 -1.39 -21.82
CA GLU A 7 2.73 -1.61 -22.77
C GLU A 7 2.01 -2.94 -22.53
N GLN A 8 2.76 -4.02 -22.32
CA GLN A 8 2.22 -5.35 -21.98
C GLN A 8 1.42 -5.36 -20.68
N SER A 9 1.82 -4.57 -19.67
CA SER A 9 1.06 -4.46 -18.42
C SER A 9 -0.35 -3.85 -18.59
N ARG A 10 -0.65 -3.24 -19.75
CA ARG A 10 -1.98 -2.71 -20.08
C ARG A 10 -2.86 -3.74 -20.80
N GLU A 11 -2.30 -4.83 -21.29
CA GLU A 11 -3.08 -5.95 -21.82
C GLU A 11 -3.81 -6.69 -20.70
N LEU A 12 -4.89 -7.42 -21.03
CA LEU A 12 -5.76 -8.02 -20.01
C LEU A 12 -5.00 -8.93 -19.04
N ASP A 13 -4.12 -9.79 -19.58
CA ASP A 13 -3.29 -10.69 -18.79
C ASP A 13 -2.21 -9.95 -18.00
N GLY A 14 -1.64 -8.89 -18.59
CA GLY A 14 -0.66 -8.04 -17.94
C GLY A 14 -1.23 -7.28 -16.76
N VAL A 15 -2.45 -6.73 -16.88
CA VAL A 15 -3.15 -6.04 -15.79
C VAL A 15 -3.47 -7.02 -14.66
N ASN A 16 -3.90 -8.23 -15.00
CA ASN A 16 -4.20 -9.25 -13.99
C ASN A 16 -2.95 -9.68 -13.22
N LEU A 17 -1.83 -9.83 -13.91
CA LEU A 17 -0.55 -10.14 -13.28
C LEU A 17 -0.03 -8.97 -12.43
N LEU A 18 -0.17 -7.74 -12.92
CA LEU A 18 0.27 -6.52 -12.21
C LEU A 18 -0.54 -6.31 -10.93
N LEU A 19 -1.84 -6.57 -10.97
CA LEU A 19 -2.76 -6.36 -9.86
C LEU A 19 -3.01 -7.64 -9.05
N ASP A 20 -2.16 -8.65 -9.19
CA ASP A 20 -2.28 -9.86 -8.38
C ASP A 20 -2.10 -9.51 -6.88
N GLY A 21 -2.98 -10.06 -6.04
CA GLY A 21 -3.08 -9.69 -4.62
C GLY A 21 -3.64 -8.29 -4.31
N CYS A 22 -3.91 -7.45 -5.31
CA CYS A 22 -4.44 -6.10 -5.08
C CYS A 22 -5.98 -6.10 -4.88
N PRO A 23 -6.54 -5.14 -4.11
CA PRO A 23 -7.98 -5.04 -3.92
C PRO A 23 -8.75 -4.66 -5.21
N LEU A 24 -9.37 -5.66 -5.83
CA LEU A 24 -10.27 -5.48 -6.98
C LEU A 24 -11.73 -5.24 -6.52
N PRO A 25 -12.54 -4.50 -7.31
CA PRO A 25 -12.28 -3.99 -8.66
C PRO A 25 -11.63 -2.59 -8.71
N HIS A 26 -11.49 -1.90 -7.58
CA HIS A 26 -11.16 -0.48 -7.53
C HIS A 26 -9.79 -0.14 -8.15
N TYR A 27 -8.75 -0.93 -7.92
CA TYR A 27 -7.44 -0.70 -8.56
C TYR A 27 -7.51 -0.80 -10.09
N ARG A 28 -8.34 -1.71 -10.63
CA ARG A 28 -8.57 -1.80 -12.08
C ARG A 28 -9.28 -0.55 -12.60
N MET A 29 -10.25 -0.04 -11.85
CA MET A 29 -10.94 1.22 -12.21
C MET A 29 -9.98 2.41 -12.21
N ILE A 30 -9.07 2.49 -11.24
CA ILE A 30 -8.03 3.55 -11.19
C ILE A 30 -7.11 3.45 -12.41
N MET A 31 -6.62 2.24 -12.73
CA MET A 31 -5.76 2.03 -13.91
C MET A 31 -6.48 2.43 -15.21
N GLN A 32 -7.71 1.97 -15.40
CA GLN A 32 -8.53 2.33 -16.57
C GLN A 32 -8.78 3.84 -16.64
N TYR A 33 -9.01 4.50 -15.50
CA TYR A 33 -9.18 5.95 -15.45
C TYR A 33 -7.92 6.68 -15.91
N ILE A 34 -6.76 6.33 -15.35
CA ILE A 34 -5.47 6.95 -15.67
C ILE A 34 -5.09 6.71 -17.13
N ASP A 35 -5.31 5.50 -17.66
CA ASP A 35 -4.97 5.16 -19.03
C ASP A 35 -5.78 5.93 -20.08
N ASN A 36 -6.97 6.43 -19.71
CA ASN A 36 -7.82 7.26 -20.57
C ASN A 36 -7.50 8.77 -20.48
N LEU A 37 -6.59 9.19 -19.60
CA LEU A 37 -6.18 10.59 -19.51
C LEU A 37 -5.26 10.94 -20.68
N GLN A 38 -5.41 12.17 -21.17
CA GLN A 38 -4.46 12.78 -22.09
C GLN A 38 -3.45 13.64 -21.32
N TYR A 39 -2.37 14.00 -22.00
CA TYR A 39 -1.33 14.85 -21.42
C TYR A 39 -1.87 16.18 -20.85
N THR A 40 -2.89 16.76 -21.50
CA THR A 40 -3.52 18.01 -21.08
C THR A 40 -4.71 17.81 -20.14
N SER A 41 -5.09 16.56 -19.84
CA SER A 41 -6.21 16.28 -18.95
C SER A 41 -5.84 16.65 -17.51
N ILE A 42 -6.79 17.26 -16.80
CA ILE A 42 -6.69 17.47 -15.35
C ILE A 42 -7.27 16.22 -14.67
N PRO A 43 -6.47 15.47 -13.88
CA PRO A 43 -6.99 14.31 -13.16
C PRO A 43 -8.01 14.70 -12.09
N ASP A 44 -9.11 13.96 -12.02
CA ASP A 44 -10.08 14.01 -10.94
C ASP A 44 -9.56 13.23 -9.75
N TYR A 45 -8.76 13.91 -8.93
CA TYR A 45 -8.24 13.36 -7.68
C TYR A 45 -9.35 13.01 -6.69
N GLY A 46 -10.53 13.64 -6.78
CA GLY A 46 -11.68 13.32 -5.95
C GLY A 46 -12.22 11.91 -6.24
N TYR A 47 -12.33 11.56 -7.52
CA TYR A 47 -12.71 10.21 -7.94
C TYR A 47 -11.70 9.15 -7.49
N ILE A 48 -10.41 9.38 -7.70
CA ILE A 48 -9.35 8.45 -7.27
C ILE A 48 -9.40 8.25 -5.75
N TYR A 49 -9.50 9.36 -4.99
CA TYR A 49 -9.58 9.32 -3.55
C TYR A 49 -10.84 8.58 -3.05
N PHE A 50 -11.98 8.76 -3.72
CA PHE A 50 -13.20 8.01 -3.42
C PHE A 50 -13.00 6.50 -3.57
N LEU A 51 -12.35 6.04 -4.64
CA LEU A 51 -12.05 4.63 -4.85
C LEU A 51 -11.12 4.08 -3.76
N LEU A 52 -10.05 4.80 -3.43
CA LEU A 52 -9.11 4.41 -2.37
C LEU A 52 -9.79 4.33 -1.00
N LYS A 53 -10.62 5.33 -0.65
CA LYS A 53 -11.37 5.34 0.61
C LYS A 53 -12.34 4.16 0.70
N HIS A 54 -12.93 3.75 -0.41
CA HIS A 54 -13.79 2.58 -0.45
C HIS A 54 -12.98 1.28 -0.24
N ILE A 55 -11.78 1.17 -0.82
CA ILE A 55 -10.87 0.04 -0.57
C ILE A 55 -10.49 -0.03 0.92
N ALA A 56 -10.06 1.09 1.51
CA ALA A 56 -9.69 1.16 2.92
C ALA A 56 -10.85 0.72 3.82
N LYS A 57 -12.05 1.27 3.58
CA LYS A 57 -13.27 0.89 4.32
C LYS A 57 -13.60 -0.60 4.20
N LYS A 58 -13.48 -1.17 2.99
CA LYS A 58 -13.75 -2.61 2.75
C LYS A 58 -12.77 -3.51 3.49
N ASN A 59 -11.50 -3.10 3.57
CA ASN A 59 -10.44 -3.84 4.26
C ASN A 59 -10.29 -3.46 5.74
N ARG A 60 -11.20 -2.63 6.28
CA ARG A 60 -11.23 -2.20 7.69
C ARG A 60 -9.97 -1.46 8.14
N ILE A 61 -9.30 -0.78 7.21
CA ILE A 61 -8.14 0.07 7.51
C ILE A 61 -8.66 1.39 8.08
N SER A 62 -8.20 1.74 9.28
CA SER A 62 -8.59 3.00 9.93
C SER A 62 -7.77 4.16 9.35
N PRO A 63 -8.36 5.37 9.18
CA PRO A 63 -7.58 6.54 8.78
C PRO A 63 -6.54 6.95 9.84
N ASP A 64 -6.74 6.55 11.10
CA ASP A 64 -5.87 6.88 12.23
C ASP A 64 -4.86 5.76 12.53
N GLU A 65 -4.80 4.73 11.68
CA GLU A 65 -3.83 3.65 11.81
C GLU A 65 -2.42 4.20 11.51
N PRO A 66 -1.41 3.91 12.37
CA PRO A 66 -0.07 4.42 12.15
C PRO A 66 0.53 3.86 10.87
N LEU A 67 1.39 4.64 10.24
CA LEU A 67 2.14 4.18 9.08
C LEU A 67 3.16 3.12 9.51
N ASP A 68 3.41 2.11 8.68
CA ASP A 68 4.36 1.03 9.00
C ASP A 68 5.77 1.53 9.36
N HIS A 69 6.15 2.71 8.87
CA HIS A 69 7.45 3.34 9.11
C HIS A 69 7.41 4.44 10.18
N ASP A 70 6.34 4.53 10.96
CA ASP A 70 6.25 5.43 12.11
C ASP A 70 7.17 4.92 13.24
N PRO A 71 8.20 5.68 13.65
CA PRO A 71 9.10 5.27 14.72
C PRO A 71 8.42 5.20 16.10
N GLU A 72 7.32 5.92 16.33
CA GLU A 72 6.58 5.89 17.60
C GLU A 72 5.67 4.66 17.71
N HIS A 73 5.35 4.03 16.59
CA HIS A 73 4.48 2.85 16.50
C HIS A 73 5.18 1.72 15.72
N PRO A 74 6.16 1.03 16.34
CA PRO A 74 6.89 -0.05 15.69
C PRO A 74 5.97 -1.10 15.09
N TYR A 75 6.26 -1.48 13.85
CA TYR A 75 5.48 -2.47 13.12
C TYR A 75 5.44 -3.77 13.91
N SER A 76 4.21 -4.16 14.28
CA SER A 76 3.91 -5.32 15.13
C SER A 76 3.30 -6.48 14.34
N GLY A 77 3.03 -6.28 13.04
CA GLY A 77 2.36 -7.25 12.21
C GLY A 77 3.22 -8.48 11.93
N THR A 78 2.59 -9.65 11.87
CA THR A 78 3.25 -10.91 11.45
C THR A 78 3.04 -11.22 9.98
N GLU A 79 2.20 -10.44 9.30
CA GLU A 79 1.66 -10.79 7.97
C GLU A 79 2.58 -10.34 6.83
N THR A 80 3.43 -9.34 7.08
CA THR A 80 4.40 -8.85 6.10
C THR A 80 5.80 -9.35 6.45
N PRO A 81 6.42 -10.20 5.60
CA PRO A 81 7.79 -10.64 5.82
C PRO A 81 8.72 -9.42 5.98
N PRO A 82 9.74 -9.46 6.85
CA PRO A 82 10.66 -8.33 7.04
C PRO A 82 11.31 -7.85 5.74
N SER A 83 11.50 -8.73 4.76
CA SER A 83 12.04 -8.40 3.44
C SER A 83 11.13 -7.51 2.58
N CYS A 84 9.84 -7.45 2.91
CA CYS A 84 8.84 -6.65 2.20
C CYS A 84 8.60 -5.29 2.87
N LEU A 85 9.26 -5.02 4.01
CA LEU A 85 9.16 -3.75 4.70
C LEU A 85 10.13 -2.73 4.09
N PRO A 86 9.71 -1.46 3.94
CA PRO A 86 10.61 -0.40 3.48
C PRO A 86 11.78 -0.18 4.46
N TYR A 87 12.89 0.32 3.92
CA TYR A 87 14.08 0.61 4.73
C TYR A 87 13.75 1.63 5.83
N GLY A 88 14.15 1.33 7.06
CA GLY A 88 13.92 2.18 8.23
C GLY A 88 12.70 1.83 9.08
N VAL A 89 11.90 0.83 8.69
CA VAL A 89 10.81 0.32 9.55
C VAL A 89 11.38 -0.30 10.82
N VAL A 90 10.92 0.21 11.97
CA VAL A 90 11.27 -0.34 13.29
C VAL A 90 10.33 -1.51 13.55
N ILE A 91 10.86 -2.73 13.63
CA ILE A 91 10.08 -3.94 13.95
C ILE A 91 10.08 -4.11 15.47
N SER A 92 8.90 -4.34 16.04
CA SER A 92 8.78 -4.66 17.47
C SER A 92 9.29 -6.08 17.73
N THR A 93 10.60 -6.27 17.82
CA THR A 93 11.18 -7.53 18.31
C THR A 93 10.88 -7.64 19.80
N ALA A 94 10.49 -8.84 20.25
CA ALA A 94 10.08 -9.13 21.64
C ALA A 94 11.10 -8.72 22.73
N GLU A 95 12.31 -8.35 22.35
CA GLU A 95 13.40 -7.98 23.25
C GLU A 95 13.27 -6.55 23.81
N THR A 96 12.61 -5.61 23.12
CA THR A 96 12.54 -4.20 23.57
C THR A 96 11.64 -3.99 24.79
N ILE A 97 10.67 -4.88 25.04
CA ILE A 97 9.74 -4.74 26.18
C ILE A 97 10.44 -5.04 27.52
N ILE A 98 11.48 -5.88 27.53
CA ILE A 98 12.12 -6.35 28.77
C ILE A 98 13.07 -5.29 29.37
N SER A 99 13.59 -4.36 28.56
CA SER A 99 14.59 -3.39 28.99
C SER A 99 14.03 -2.22 29.82
N ASN A 100 12.73 -1.91 29.71
CA ASN A 100 12.14 -0.74 30.35
C ASN A 100 11.56 -1.02 31.75
N ASP A 101 11.23 -2.27 32.07
CA ASP A 101 10.70 -2.63 33.40
C ASP A 101 11.79 -2.81 34.47
N THR A 102 13.07 -2.85 34.10
CA THR A 102 14.18 -3.01 35.06
C THR A 102 14.67 -1.71 35.70
N ASN A 103 14.21 -0.53 35.25
CA ASN A 103 14.62 0.77 35.79
C ASN A 103 13.57 1.43 36.72
N LYS A 104 12.56 0.68 37.18
CA LYS A 104 11.45 1.20 37.98
C LYS A 104 11.23 0.44 39.29
N LYS A 105 12.30 -0.02 39.94
CA LYS A 105 12.24 -0.72 41.23
C LYS A 105 13.16 -0.07 42.26
#